data_AF-A0A4P6RFN7-F1
#
_entry.id   AF-A0A4P6RFN7-F1
#
_cell.length_a   1.000
_cell.length_b   1.000
_cell.length_c   1.000
_cell.angle_alpha   90.00
_cell.angle_beta   90.00
_cell.angle_gamma   90.00
#
_symmetry.space_group_name_H-M   'P 1'
#
loop_
_entity.id
_entity.type
_entity.pdbx_description
1 polymer ?
#
loop_
_entity_poly.entity_id
_entity_poly.type
_entity_poly.pdbx_seq_one_letter_code
_entity_poly.pdbx_strand_id
1 'polypeptide(L)'
;MRELFDITPHSTGPGFRMRLKTGEIDVPDGRGGYIVSSGMGSGKTESIKSLIRHKHDEGILYCVDTKDELEKMFGWIVENLVVEGVLRMEDVMIISSDPGRADFLGQYRDNPGVLMEKKVILITHVRFWTDLINHFLIYKPQKEVAPFDGDFRTLMGRDDLRGYVIFDETPTFINPFVEFDRSMLGIFGKTDENGNIVCKPPEELDRYYDLFIRGGRNDLFNQAYRINRMKRDVVLGLIPKYYGSWMMSDTDKVGITFYPVDLCPEDMTISTHVLIFEGAGNILFRGSTRFTLLDTESKYNTVTDFRRMDFGLSRKCFDEAGFGTFVKRIGRLIDKPSLIVCWKDINGDDDGPGKSGYAERFRRLLVAEGVGPGLFTVTYYGATDNKSTNSYRDVEQILLCGDWNLPNTESAKIRRAYGTSTDPHSQKDWYFSQLITRIGIRKHIQGEVYTVWYTDDFDGRFIERMDAYFNENRVIGRSPVSNNDWEKRLEGMRIRSNIKKEIRLLTGYDRDMQRAIVMEQKYTKEVTFAYLEMIGIKRGKRERGRYKALIDVLKTMGINLVIA
;
A
#
# COMPACT_ATOMS: atom_id res chain seq x y z
N MET A 1 4.58 31.70 -6.73
CA MET A 1 3.57 31.56 -7.83
C MET A 1 2.32 30.94 -7.19
N ARG A 2 1.10 31.49 -7.38
CA ARG A 2 -0.12 30.89 -6.77
C ARG A 2 -0.38 29.51 -7.37
N GLU A 3 -0.78 28.55 -6.54
CA GLU A 3 -1.13 27.18 -6.94
C GLU A 3 -2.23 27.21 -8.00
N LEU A 4 -2.19 26.25 -8.93
CA LEU A 4 -3.21 26.16 -10.00
C LEU A 4 -4.59 25.74 -9.47
N PHE A 5 -4.61 25.04 -8.33
CA PHE A 5 -5.82 24.59 -7.64
C PHE A 5 -5.69 24.90 -6.15
N ASP A 6 -6.60 25.73 -5.63
CA ASP A 6 -6.63 26.14 -4.23
C ASP A 6 -7.69 25.33 -3.48
N ILE A 7 -7.36 24.87 -2.27
CA ILE A 7 -8.36 24.36 -1.35
C ILE A 7 -9.10 25.52 -0.70
N THR A 8 -10.36 25.31 -0.33
CA THR A 8 -11.13 26.22 0.51
C THR A 8 -11.30 25.57 1.88
N PRO A 9 -10.56 26.01 2.92
CA PRO A 9 -10.77 25.51 4.28
C PRO A 9 -12.21 25.74 4.74
N HIS A 10 -12.76 24.80 5.50
CA HIS A 10 -14.04 25.02 6.17
C HIS A 10 -13.89 26.10 7.24
N SER A 11 -14.92 26.92 7.41
CA SER A 11 -14.94 27.95 8.45
C SER A 11 -15.16 27.38 9.86
N THR A 12 -15.66 26.15 9.96
CA THR A 12 -16.13 25.53 11.20
C THR A 12 -15.18 24.48 11.76
N GLY A 13 -14.13 24.09 11.03
CA GLY A 13 -13.31 22.96 11.44
C GLY A 13 -12.10 22.67 10.55
N PRO A 14 -11.47 21.49 10.75
CA PRO A 14 -10.27 21.07 10.03
C PRO A 14 -10.55 20.56 8.60
N GLY A 15 -11.81 20.43 8.20
CA GLY A 15 -12.17 20.01 6.85
C GLY A 15 -11.83 21.08 5.81
N PHE A 16 -11.90 20.68 4.54
CA PHE A 16 -11.64 21.56 3.42
C PHE A 16 -12.23 21.02 2.12
N ARG A 17 -12.53 21.94 1.21
CA ARG A 17 -12.97 21.62 -0.14
C ARG A 17 -11.83 21.74 -1.14
N MET A 18 -11.67 20.74 -1.99
CA MET A 18 -10.77 20.73 -3.12
C MET A 18 -11.53 21.06 -4.40
N ARG A 19 -11.10 22.09 -5.14
CA ARG A 19 -11.57 22.36 -6.50
C ARG A 19 -10.60 21.75 -7.50
N LEU A 20 -11.06 20.76 -8.26
CA LEU A 20 -10.26 19.98 -9.20
C LEU A 20 -10.67 20.31 -10.63
N LYS A 21 -9.92 19.82 -11.62
CA LYS A 21 -10.25 20.03 -13.04
C LYS A 21 -11.62 19.52 -13.46
N THR A 22 -12.06 18.41 -12.88
CA THR A 22 -13.26 17.68 -13.31
C THR A 22 -14.35 17.60 -12.24
N GLY A 23 -14.20 18.32 -11.12
CA GLY A 23 -15.19 18.34 -10.05
C GLY A 23 -14.66 18.93 -8.75
N GLU A 24 -15.39 18.71 -7.67
CA GLU A 24 -15.00 19.10 -6.32
C GLU A 24 -15.01 17.86 -5.41
N ILE A 25 -14.12 17.83 -4.43
CA ILE A 25 -14.14 16.85 -3.34
C ILE A 25 -14.16 17.62 -2.02
N ASP A 26 -15.06 17.25 -1.11
CA ASP A 26 -15.18 17.83 0.23
C ASP A 26 -14.59 16.85 1.25
N VAL A 27 -13.52 17.25 1.93
CA VAL A 27 -12.94 16.52 3.06
C VAL A 27 -13.62 17.02 4.33
N PRO A 28 -14.31 16.16 5.09
CA PRO A 28 -15.16 16.59 6.19
C PRO A 28 -14.34 17.06 7.40
N ASP A 29 -14.99 17.84 8.29
CA ASP A 29 -14.41 18.29 9.57
C ASP A 29 -14.13 17.13 10.54
N GLY A 30 -14.84 16.01 10.38
CA GLY A 30 -14.59 14.79 11.15
C GLY A 30 -13.20 14.23 10.85
N ARG A 31 -12.38 14.03 11.87
CA ARG A 31 -11.08 13.36 11.74
C ARG A 31 -11.28 11.87 11.47
N GLY A 32 -10.41 11.26 10.67
CA GLY A 32 -10.62 9.91 10.15
C GLY A 32 -9.70 9.55 8.98
N GLY A 33 -9.83 8.32 8.51
CA GLY A 33 -9.19 7.84 7.29
C GLY A 33 -10.04 8.13 6.06
N TYR A 34 -9.45 8.80 5.07
CA TYR A 34 -10.12 9.16 3.81
C TYR A 34 -9.29 8.79 2.59
N ILE A 35 -9.94 8.23 1.58
CA ILE A 35 -9.37 8.05 0.25
C ILE A 35 -9.88 9.17 -0.64
N VAL A 36 -8.99 10.03 -1.13
CA VAL A 36 -9.31 11.10 -2.07
C VAL A 36 -9.15 10.56 -3.49
N SER A 37 -10.28 10.25 -4.13
CA SER A 37 -10.35 9.67 -5.47
C SER A 37 -10.77 10.69 -6.50
N SER A 38 -9.83 11.45 -7.03
CA SER A 38 -10.12 12.58 -7.93
C SER A 38 -9.86 12.33 -9.42
N GLY A 39 -9.44 11.12 -9.82
CA GLY A 39 -8.94 10.86 -11.18
C GLY A 39 -7.48 11.27 -11.39
N MET A 40 -6.87 10.74 -12.45
CA MET A 40 -5.47 11.01 -12.79
C MET A 40 -5.31 12.32 -13.56
N GLY A 41 -4.43 13.21 -13.08
CA GLY A 41 -4.19 14.51 -13.72
C GLY A 41 -5.11 15.65 -13.27
N SER A 42 -5.97 15.38 -12.28
CA SER A 42 -7.04 16.26 -11.78
C SER A 42 -6.56 17.45 -10.95
N GLY A 43 -5.31 17.41 -10.45
CA GLY A 43 -4.73 18.46 -9.60
C GLY A 43 -4.37 18.03 -8.18
N LYS A 44 -4.33 16.72 -7.86
CA LYS A 44 -4.03 16.17 -6.50
C LYS A 44 -2.89 16.89 -5.78
N THR A 45 -1.70 16.90 -6.37
CA THR A 45 -0.50 17.49 -5.78
C THR A 45 -0.63 19.00 -5.59
N GLU A 46 -1.38 19.71 -6.45
CA GLU A 46 -1.65 21.15 -6.28
C GLU A 46 -2.58 21.41 -5.09
N SER A 47 -3.61 20.57 -4.90
CA SER A 47 -4.45 20.66 -3.70
C SER A 47 -3.67 20.34 -2.42
N ILE A 48 -2.72 19.40 -2.46
CA ILE A 48 -1.83 19.11 -1.31
C ILE A 48 -0.94 20.32 -1.00
N LYS A 49 -0.36 20.96 -2.02
CA LYS A 49 0.43 22.19 -1.86
C LYS A 49 -0.36 23.30 -1.17
N SER A 50 -1.59 23.54 -1.65
CA SER A 50 -2.50 24.50 -1.05
C SER A 50 -2.88 24.11 0.40
N LEU A 51 -3.14 22.82 0.66
CA LEU A 51 -3.36 22.33 2.03
C LEU A 51 -2.16 22.64 2.94
N ILE A 52 -0.94 22.39 2.49
CA ILE A 52 0.27 22.74 3.25
C ILE A 52 0.33 24.25 3.53
N ARG A 53 0.07 25.08 2.52
CA ARG A 53 0.04 26.54 2.70
C ARG A 53 -0.94 26.97 3.78
N HIS A 54 -2.17 26.48 3.74
CA HIS A 54 -3.25 26.93 4.64
C HIS A 54 -3.24 26.29 6.02
N LYS A 55 -2.69 25.07 6.16
CA LYS A 55 -2.88 24.22 7.35
C LYS A 55 -1.59 23.76 8.04
N HIS A 56 -0.43 24.25 7.62
CA HIS A 56 0.87 23.85 8.19
C HIS A 56 0.97 24.02 9.71
N ASP A 57 0.29 25.00 10.30
CA ASP A 57 0.29 25.24 11.75
C ASP A 57 -0.36 24.11 12.57
N GLU A 58 -1.23 23.30 11.95
CA GLU A 58 -1.84 22.13 12.58
C GLU A 58 -0.89 20.91 12.58
N GLY A 59 0.27 21.03 11.94
CA GLY A 59 1.21 19.93 11.76
C GLY A 59 0.82 19.02 10.60
N ILE A 60 1.73 18.87 9.64
CA ILE A 60 1.54 18.06 8.43
C ILE A 60 2.67 17.06 8.29
N LEU A 61 2.29 15.82 8.00
CA LEU A 61 3.20 14.78 7.52
C LEU A 61 2.86 14.47 6.06
N TYR A 62 3.82 14.66 5.17
CA TYR A 62 3.70 14.38 3.74
C TYR A 62 4.58 13.19 3.35
N CYS A 63 3.93 12.16 2.80
CA CYS A 63 4.52 10.90 2.39
C CYS A 63 4.36 10.71 0.86
N VAL A 64 5.43 10.29 0.18
CA VAL A 64 5.46 10.02 -1.27
C VAL A 64 6.19 8.72 -1.61
N ASP A 65 5.96 8.17 -2.80
CA ASP A 65 6.59 6.90 -3.21
C ASP A 65 8.09 7.07 -3.50
N THR A 66 8.50 8.17 -4.12
CA THR A 66 9.88 8.35 -4.60
C THR A 66 10.61 9.51 -3.93
N LYS A 67 11.96 9.41 -3.90
CA LYS A 67 12.83 10.52 -3.46
C LYS A 67 12.70 11.75 -4.37
N ASP A 68 12.51 11.54 -5.66
CA ASP A 68 12.40 12.64 -6.63
C ASP A 68 11.14 13.48 -6.39
N GLU A 69 10.00 12.83 -6.10
CA GLU A 69 8.76 13.53 -5.72
C GLU A 69 8.91 14.25 -4.37
N LEU A 70 9.66 13.64 -3.45
CA LEU A 70 9.95 14.23 -2.14
C LEU A 70 10.73 15.54 -2.28
N GLU A 71 11.80 15.53 -3.07
CA GLU A 71 12.63 16.69 -3.35
C GLU A 71 11.87 17.78 -4.11
N LYS A 72 11.00 17.40 -5.06
CA LYS A 72 10.13 18.36 -5.77
C LYS A 72 9.19 19.10 -4.81
N MET A 73 8.55 18.38 -3.88
CA MET A 73 7.67 19.02 -2.90
C MET A 73 8.46 19.91 -1.93
N PHE A 74 9.61 19.44 -1.45
CA PHE A 74 10.47 20.24 -0.57
C PHE A 74 10.97 21.52 -1.24
N GLY A 75 11.46 21.43 -2.49
CA GLY A 75 11.87 22.59 -3.28
C GLY A 75 10.72 23.59 -3.44
N TRP A 76 9.52 23.11 -3.75
CA TRP A 76 8.33 23.96 -3.85
C TRP A 76 8.00 24.67 -2.53
N ILE A 77 8.05 23.98 -1.38
CA ILE A 77 7.83 24.56 -0.05
C ILE A 77 8.87 25.65 0.23
N VAL A 78 10.14 25.40 -0.05
CA VAL A 78 11.21 26.39 0.18
C VAL A 78 10.96 27.63 -0.68
N GLU A 79 10.72 27.45 -1.97
CA GLU A 79 10.53 28.54 -2.92
C GLU A 79 9.26 29.36 -2.68
N ASN A 80 8.15 28.72 -2.30
CA ASN A 80 6.84 29.37 -2.28
C ASN A 80 6.27 29.59 -0.89
N LEU A 81 6.82 28.98 0.17
CA LEU A 81 6.36 29.18 1.55
C LEU A 81 7.46 29.74 2.43
N VAL A 82 8.72 29.28 2.28
CA VAL A 82 9.82 29.80 3.11
C VAL A 82 10.30 31.17 2.62
N VAL A 83 10.60 31.30 1.33
CA VAL A 83 11.04 32.57 0.74
C VAL A 83 9.94 33.65 0.82
N GLU A 84 8.67 33.26 0.69
CA GLU A 84 7.52 34.17 0.83
C GLU A 84 7.20 34.52 2.31
N GLY A 85 7.95 33.96 3.28
CA GLY A 85 7.81 34.27 4.71
C GLY A 85 6.61 33.62 5.42
N VAL A 86 5.91 32.68 4.76
CA VAL A 86 4.80 31.90 5.34
C VAL A 86 5.32 30.87 6.35
N LEU A 87 6.44 30.22 6.02
CA LEU A 87 7.14 29.25 6.87
C LEU A 87 8.57 29.71 7.12
N ARG A 88 9.17 29.27 8.23
CA ARG A 88 10.62 29.38 8.41
C ARG A 88 11.27 28.06 8.02
N MET A 89 12.54 28.10 7.60
CA MET A 89 13.26 26.87 7.24
C MET A 89 13.30 25.85 8.39
N GLU A 90 13.37 26.34 9.64
CA GLU A 90 13.33 25.50 10.83
C GLU A 90 11.99 24.80 11.07
N ASP A 91 10.90 25.28 10.47
CA ASP A 91 9.56 24.70 10.60
C ASP A 91 9.38 23.46 9.69
N VAL A 92 10.30 23.24 8.74
CA VAL A 92 10.23 22.19 7.71
C VAL A 92 11.37 21.20 7.88
N MET A 93 11.10 19.90 7.72
CA MET A 93 12.13 18.88 7.73
C MET A 93 11.88 17.80 6.69
N ILE A 94 12.89 17.54 5.86
CA ILE A 94 12.91 16.44 4.90
C ILE A 94 13.83 15.33 5.42
N ILE A 95 13.35 14.09 5.48
CA ILE A 95 14.19 12.93 5.81
C ILE A 95 14.39 12.11 4.53
N SER A 96 15.53 12.35 3.90
CA SER A 96 15.98 11.64 2.70
C SER A 96 17.36 11.06 2.94
N SER A 97 17.66 9.92 2.28
CA SER A 97 19.03 9.38 2.21
C SER A 97 19.84 9.96 1.06
N ASP A 98 19.34 11.01 0.40
CA ASP A 98 20.10 11.80 -0.56
C ASP A 98 21.29 12.51 0.13
N PRO A 99 22.50 12.45 -0.43
CA PRO A 99 23.66 13.17 0.11
C PRO A 99 23.42 14.67 0.33
N GLY A 100 22.64 15.33 -0.53
CA GLY A 100 22.28 16.74 -0.39
C GLY A 100 21.37 17.05 0.80
N ARG A 101 20.85 16.03 1.49
CA ARG A 101 20.02 16.13 2.69
C ARG A 101 20.68 15.51 3.93
N ALA A 102 21.98 15.27 3.89
CA ALA A 102 22.73 14.65 4.98
C ALA A 102 22.59 15.38 6.32
N ASP A 103 22.51 16.71 6.30
CA ASP A 103 22.38 17.52 7.53
C ASP A 103 21.06 17.27 8.25
N PHE A 104 19.93 17.30 7.53
CA PHE A 104 18.62 16.96 8.10
C PHE A 104 18.60 15.52 8.62
N LEU A 105 19.16 14.60 7.86
CA LEU A 105 19.23 13.19 8.25
C LEU A 105 20.10 12.99 9.50
N GLY A 106 21.21 13.72 9.62
CA GLY A 106 22.08 13.71 10.81
C GLY A 106 21.37 14.24 12.03
N GLN A 107 20.71 15.39 11.92
CA GLN A 107 19.91 15.98 13.00
C GLN A 107 18.83 15.01 13.50
N TYR A 108 18.11 14.37 12.58
CA TYR A 108 17.10 13.36 12.92
C TYR A 108 17.71 12.13 13.62
N ARG A 109 18.82 11.61 13.10
CA ARG A 109 19.47 10.41 13.63
C ARG A 109 19.90 10.55 15.08
N ASP A 110 20.40 11.72 15.45
CA ASP A 110 20.93 12.00 16.79
C ASP A 110 19.89 12.61 17.73
N ASN A 111 18.90 13.32 17.19
CA ASN A 111 17.78 13.88 17.96
C ASN A 111 16.42 13.65 17.28
N PRO A 112 15.86 12.43 17.33
CA PRO A 112 14.59 12.10 16.66
C PRO A 112 13.40 12.96 17.08
N GLY A 113 13.40 13.42 18.35
CA GLY A 113 12.34 14.27 18.91
C GLY A 113 12.19 15.61 18.18
N VAL A 114 13.21 16.06 17.44
CA VAL A 114 13.17 17.30 16.65
C VAL A 114 12.00 17.32 15.67
N LEU A 115 11.53 16.14 15.22
CA LEU A 115 10.39 16.03 14.30
C LEU A 115 9.10 16.56 14.91
N MET A 116 8.87 16.33 16.21
CA MET A 116 7.63 16.73 16.88
C MET A 116 7.44 18.25 16.90
N GLU A 117 8.51 19.02 16.72
CA GLU A 117 8.46 20.49 16.65
C GLU A 117 8.21 21.03 15.24
N LYS A 118 8.42 20.20 14.20
CA LYS A 118 8.30 20.63 12.80
C LYS A 118 6.84 20.77 12.40
N LYS A 119 6.51 21.89 11.77
CA LYS A 119 5.20 22.12 11.17
C LYS A 119 4.97 21.20 9.97
N VAL A 120 5.98 21.01 9.11
CA VAL A 120 5.89 20.12 7.94
C VAL A 120 7.03 19.11 7.92
N ILE A 121 6.68 17.82 7.91
CA ILE A 121 7.63 16.72 7.71
C ILE A 121 7.41 16.12 6.32
N LEU A 122 8.50 15.88 5.60
CA LEU A 122 8.49 15.21 4.30
C LEU A 122 9.31 13.91 4.38
N ILE A 123 8.67 12.78 4.08
CA ILE A 123 9.32 11.46 4.02
C ILE A 123 8.82 10.63 2.84
N THR A 124 9.50 9.52 2.55
CA THR A 124 8.98 8.49 1.63
C THR A 124 8.03 7.53 2.37
N HIS A 125 7.11 6.90 1.63
CA HIS A 125 6.22 5.83 2.11
C HIS A 125 6.99 4.75 2.86
N VAL A 126 8.12 4.30 2.30
CA VAL A 126 8.98 3.27 2.91
C VAL A 126 9.53 3.73 4.26
N ARG A 127 9.91 5.00 4.39
CA ARG A 127 10.46 5.54 5.65
C ARG A 127 9.38 5.54 6.74
N PHE A 128 8.13 5.84 6.41
CA PHE A 128 7.03 5.82 7.38
C PHE A 128 6.91 4.46 8.08
N TRP A 129 6.97 3.35 7.33
CA TRP A 129 6.82 1.99 7.89
C TRP A 129 8.09 1.42 8.53
N THR A 130 9.26 1.94 8.17
CA THR A 130 10.56 1.41 8.61
C THR A 130 11.21 2.21 9.74
N ASP A 131 10.52 3.20 10.29
CA ASP A 131 11.04 4.11 11.30
C ASP A 131 10.00 4.38 12.41
N LEU A 132 10.31 5.25 13.37
CA LEU A 132 9.45 5.49 14.53
C LEU A 132 8.18 6.26 14.16
N ILE A 133 7.11 5.54 13.81
CA ILE A 133 5.80 6.10 13.40
C ILE A 133 5.29 7.15 14.39
N ASN A 134 5.37 6.90 15.69
CA ASN A 134 4.90 7.86 16.71
C ASN A 134 5.61 9.22 16.63
N HIS A 135 6.89 9.26 16.22
CA HIS A 135 7.63 10.52 16.08
C HIS A 135 7.20 11.30 14.84
N PHE A 136 6.73 10.61 13.79
CA PHE A 136 6.15 11.27 12.63
C PHE A 136 4.75 11.80 12.92
N LEU A 137 3.97 11.12 13.76
CA LEU A 137 2.56 11.45 13.99
C LEU A 137 2.35 12.49 15.10
N ILE A 138 3.16 12.50 16.14
CA ILE A 138 3.01 13.42 17.29
C ILE A 138 3.54 14.82 16.92
N TYR A 139 2.85 15.85 17.37
CA TYR A 139 3.17 17.26 17.11
C TYR A 139 3.01 18.11 18.37
N LYS A 140 4.08 18.79 18.78
CA LYS A 140 4.16 19.68 19.95
C LYS A 140 3.52 19.08 21.21
N PRO A 141 3.97 17.89 21.65
CA PRO A 141 3.39 17.21 22.79
C PRO A 141 3.62 18.02 24.06
N GLN A 142 2.60 18.11 24.92
CA GLN A 142 2.70 18.81 26.21
C GLN A 142 3.32 17.95 27.31
N LYS A 143 3.54 16.66 27.03
CA LYS A 143 4.09 15.67 27.96
C LYS A 143 5.17 14.86 27.24
N GLU A 144 6.04 14.24 28.03
CA GLU A 144 7.03 13.31 27.50
C GLU A 144 6.36 12.18 26.70
N VAL A 145 6.94 11.85 25.55
CA VAL A 145 6.44 10.81 24.65
C VAL A 145 7.07 9.48 25.02
N ALA A 146 6.25 8.55 25.51
CA ALA A 146 6.69 7.19 25.77
C ALA A 146 7.15 6.48 24.48
N PRO A 147 8.07 5.49 24.58
CA PRO A 147 8.42 4.62 23.46
C PRO A 147 7.17 3.98 22.86
N PHE A 148 7.17 3.82 21.53
CA PHE A 148 6.05 3.17 20.86
C PHE A 148 6.00 1.69 21.21
N ASP A 149 4.85 1.23 21.68
CA ASP A 149 4.65 -0.16 22.10
C ASP A 149 3.84 -0.98 21.08
N GLY A 150 3.57 -0.43 19.89
CA GLY A 150 2.73 -1.06 18.86
C GLY A 150 1.23 -0.90 19.06
N ASP A 151 0.76 -0.24 20.12
CA ASP A 151 -0.68 0.01 20.30
C ASP A 151 -1.11 1.27 19.53
N PHE A 152 -1.60 1.05 18.31
CA PHE A 152 -2.16 2.12 17.50
C PHE A 152 -3.45 2.71 18.05
N ARG A 153 -4.27 1.98 18.83
CA ARG A 153 -5.46 2.58 19.43
C ARG A 153 -5.06 3.69 20.39
N THR A 154 -4.12 3.41 21.29
CA THR A 154 -3.59 4.42 22.21
C THR A 154 -2.90 5.56 21.47
N LEU A 155 -2.08 5.26 20.45
CA LEU A 155 -1.38 6.30 19.66
C LEU A 155 -2.35 7.21 18.89
N MET A 156 -3.30 6.64 18.15
CA MET A 156 -4.21 7.39 17.27
C MET A 156 -5.32 8.15 18.04
N GLY A 157 -5.50 7.85 19.33
CA GLY A 157 -6.40 8.57 20.23
C GLY A 157 -5.77 9.75 20.97
N ARG A 158 -4.48 10.06 20.73
CA ARG A 158 -3.82 11.21 21.35
C ARG A 158 -4.34 12.53 20.80
N ASP A 159 -4.45 13.55 21.65
CA ASP A 159 -4.90 14.88 21.23
C ASP A 159 -3.79 15.74 20.58
N ASP A 160 -2.53 15.34 20.73
CA ASP A 160 -1.34 16.04 20.22
C ASP A 160 -0.77 15.38 18.95
N LEU A 161 -1.64 14.81 18.12
CA LEU A 161 -1.25 14.36 16.78
C LEU A 161 -1.24 15.52 15.80
N ARG A 162 -0.43 15.38 14.74
CA ARG A 162 -0.52 16.21 13.53
C ARG A 162 -1.94 16.23 13.01
N GLY A 163 -2.41 17.39 12.57
CA GLY A 163 -3.72 17.55 11.96
C GLY A 163 -3.88 16.69 10.71
N TYR A 164 -2.83 16.55 9.89
CA TYR A 164 -2.90 15.85 8.61
C TYR A 164 -1.72 14.90 8.38
N VAL A 165 -2.04 13.67 7.99
CA VAL A 165 -1.12 12.66 7.48
C VAL A 165 -1.50 12.35 6.03
N ILE A 166 -0.64 12.75 5.10
CA ILE A 166 -0.93 12.74 3.68
C ILE A 166 -0.04 11.71 2.99
N PHE A 167 -0.67 10.74 2.34
CA PHE A 167 -0.01 9.84 1.40
C PHE A 167 -0.37 10.28 -0.02
N ASP A 168 0.59 10.87 -0.75
CA ASP A 168 0.45 11.12 -2.19
C ASP A 168 0.73 9.81 -2.95
N GLU A 169 -0.27 9.34 -3.68
CA GLU A 169 -0.41 7.98 -4.20
C GLU A 169 -0.47 6.88 -3.13
N THR A 170 -1.09 5.75 -3.48
CA THR A 170 -1.25 4.60 -2.56
C THR A 170 0.10 3.97 -2.21
N PRO A 171 0.46 3.84 -0.91
CA PRO A 171 1.61 3.02 -0.50
C PRO A 171 1.43 1.55 -0.91
N THR A 172 2.10 1.13 -1.98
CA THR A 172 2.04 -0.27 -2.45
C THR A 172 3.16 -1.15 -1.89
N PHE A 173 4.26 -0.54 -1.44
CA PHE A 173 5.40 -1.22 -0.83
C PHE A 173 5.44 -0.96 0.68
N ILE A 174 4.92 -1.92 1.44
CA ILE A 174 4.93 -1.89 2.91
C ILE A 174 6.03 -2.82 3.37
N ASN A 175 7.14 -2.22 3.80
CA ASN A 175 8.27 -2.95 4.34
C ASN A 175 8.06 -3.22 5.83
N PRO A 176 8.53 -4.38 6.33
CA PRO A 176 8.57 -4.62 7.77
C PRO A 176 9.37 -3.53 8.48
N PHE A 177 8.90 -3.14 9.66
CA PHE A 177 9.66 -2.28 10.58
C PHE A 177 10.98 -2.96 10.97
N VAL A 178 10.92 -4.28 11.17
CA VAL A 178 12.08 -5.15 11.35
C VAL A 178 11.78 -6.55 10.80
N GLU A 179 12.79 -7.21 10.26
CA GLU A 179 12.74 -8.61 9.81
C GLU A 179 14.05 -9.29 10.23
N PHE A 180 13.98 -10.52 10.73
CA PHE A 180 15.14 -11.31 11.11
C PHE A 180 14.92 -12.81 10.92
N ASP A 181 16.01 -13.57 10.98
CA ASP A 181 15.99 -15.02 10.82
C ASP A 181 15.29 -15.68 12.01
N ARG A 182 14.43 -16.65 11.72
CA ARG A 182 13.63 -17.35 12.74
C ARG A 182 14.49 -18.05 13.79
N SER A 183 15.71 -18.47 13.47
CA SER A 183 16.62 -19.07 14.47
C SER A 183 16.86 -18.16 15.68
N MET A 184 16.72 -16.84 15.52
CA MET A 184 16.82 -15.88 16.62
C MET A 184 15.73 -16.08 17.69
N LEU A 185 14.60 -16.71 17.37
CA LEU A 185 13.57 -17.05 18.36
C LEU A 185 14.09 -17.98 19.47
N GLY A 186 15.15 -18.76 19.19
CA GLY A 186 15.81 -19.58 20.22
C GLY A 186 16.51 -18.72 21.29
N ILE A 187 17.04 -17.55 20.91
CA ILE A 187 17.67 -16.59 21.83
C ILE A 187 16.60 -15.90 22.69
N PHE A 188 15.47 -15.55 22.07
CA PHE A 188 14.35 -14.90 22.74
C PHE A 188 13.45 -15.85 23.53
N GLY A 189 13.68 -17.16 23.44
CA GLY A 189 12.87 -18.20 24.07
C GLY A 189 13.45 -18.72 25.39
N LYS A 190 12.58 -19.28 26.22
CA LYS A 190 12.94 -20.16 27.34
C LYS A 190 11.94 -21.30 27.47
N THR A 191 12.36 -22.39 28.10
CA THR A 191 11.46 -23.49 28.44
C THR A 191 10.72 -23.16 29.73
N ASP A 192 9.40 -23.25 29.71
CA ASP A 192 8.56 -23.13 30.90
C ASP A 192 8.57 -24.43 31.74
N GLU A 193 7.92 -24.41 32.90
CA GLU A 193 7.82 -25.56 33.81
C GLU A 193 7.15 -26.79 33.17
N ASN A 194 6.37 -26.59 32.10
CA ASN A 194 5.66 -27.64 31.38
C ASN A 194 6.42 -28.15 30.16
N GLY A 195 7.65 -27.67 29.92
CA GLY A 195 8.45 -28.04 28.76
C GLY A 195 8.12 -27.26 27.47
N ASN A 196 7.26 -26.25 27.53
CA ASN A 196 6.92 -25.43 26.37
C ASN A 196 7.94 -24.31 26.17
N ILE A 197 8.24 -23.98 24.91
CA ILE A 197 9.05 -22.81 24.58
C ILE A 197 8.14 -21.57 24.63
N VAL A 198 8.46 -20.66 25.55
CA VAL A 198 7.77 -19.38 25.76
C VAL A 198 8.75 -18.22 25.58
N CYS A 199 8.23 -17.02 25.34
CA CYS A 199 9.07 -15.82 25.27
C CYS A 199 9.72 -15.53 26.63
N LYS A 200 10.98 -15.09 26.61
CA LYS A 200 11.64 -14.50 27.77
C LYS A 200 10.94 -13.21 28.21
N PRO A 201 10.98 -12.89 29.52
CA PRO A 201 10.53 -11.58 30.02
C PRO A 201 11.45 -10.46 29.51
N PRO A 202 10.97 -9.21 29.47
CA PRO A 202 11.72 -8.08 28.92
C PRO A 202 13.15 -7.93 29.45
N GLU A 203 13.37 -8.08 30.75
CA GLU A 203 14.69 -7.89 31.37
C GLU A 203 15.71 -8.96 30.91
N GLU A 204 15.23 -10.19 30.68
CA GLU A 204 16.06 -11.24 30.10
C GLU A 204 16.31 -11.00 28.60
N LEU A 205 15.32 -10.49 27.85
CA LEU A 205 15.48 -10.20 26.43
C LEU A 205 16.60 -9.19 26.19
N ASP A 206 16.61 -8.08 26.93
CA ASP A 206 17.66 -7.05 26.82
C ASP A 206 19.04 -7.63 27.10
N ARG A 207 19.16 -8.41 28.19
CA ARG A 207 20.42 -9.06 28.56
C ARG A 207 20.92 -10.01 27.47
N TYR A 208 20.05 -10.85 26.92
CA TYR A 208 20.44 -11.82 25.89
C TYR A 208 20.77 -11.13 24.57
N TYR A 209 20.03 -10.07 24.22
CA TYR A 209 20.34 -9.25 23.06
C TYR A 209 21.76 -8.67 23.17
N ASP A 210 22.08 -8.09 24.32
CA ASP A 210 23.37 -7.44 24.57
C ASP A 210 24.54 -8.42 24.54
N LEU A 211 24.34 -9.64 25.01
CA LEU A 211 25.37 -10.67 25.07
C LEU A 211 25.60 -11.39 23.73
N PHE A 212 24.55 -11.65 22.96
CA PHE A 212 24.62 -12.57 21.82
C PHE A 212 24.38 -11.92 20.45
N ILE A 213 23.75 -10.75 20.41
CA ILE A 213 23.28 -10.13 19.16
C ILE A 213 23.98 -8.80 18.88
N ARG A 214 24.08 -7.93 19.88
CA ARG A 214 24.64 -6.58 19.76
C ARG A 214 26.05 -6.60 19.15
N GLY A 215 26.30 -5.75 18.15
CA GLY A 215 27.58 -5.65 17.45
C GLY A 215 27.90 -6.79 16.48
N GLY A 216 27.05 -7.83 16.42
CA GLY A 216 27.17 -8.94 15.48
C GLY A 216 26.41 -8.72 14.18
N ARG A 217 26.44 -9.73 13.29
CA ARG A 217 25.70 -9.73 12.01
C ARG A 217 24.17 -9.61 12.19
N ASN A 218 23.67 -10.04 13.34
CA ASN A 218 22.24 -10.08 13.66
C ASN A 218 21.77 -8.85 14.46
N ASP A 219 22.62 -7.83 14.66
CA ASP A 219 22.27 -6.61 15.40
C ASP A 219 21.03 -5.95 14.78
N LEU A 220 19.99 -5.78 15.60
CA LEU A 220 18.75 -5.10 15.23
C LEU A 220 19.05 -3.61 15.14
N PHE A 221 19.35 -3.16 13.92
CA PHE A 221 19.81 -1.82 13.57
C PHE A 221 21.23 -1.51 14.06
N ASN A 222 22.04 -0.80 13.27
CA ASN A 222 23.36 -0.35 13.70
C ASN A 222 23.22 0.69 14.82
N GLN A 223 23.77 0.42 16.01
CA GLN A 223 23.55 1.22 17.22
C GLN A 223 24.29 2.57 17.26
N ALA A 224 24.97 2.97 16.18
CA ALA A 224 25.69 4.24 16.08
C ALA A 224 24.81 5.47 16.43
N TYR A 225 23.58 5.48 15.93
CA TYR A 225 22.68 6.63 16.05
C TYR A 225 21.62 6.44 17.14
N ARG A 226 21.17 7.54 17.76
CA ARG A 226 20.12 7.53 18.79
C ARG A 226 18.84 6.89 18.28
N ILE A 227 18.43 7.22 17.05
CA ILE A 227 17.24 6.63 16.43
C ILE A 227 17.28 5.11 16.39
N ASN A 228 18.43 4.52 16.06
CA ASN A 228 18.56 3.07 15.92
C ASN A 228 18.47 2.37 17.28
N ARG A 229 19.01 2.98 18.34
CA ARG A 229 18.84 2.50 19.72
C ARG A 229 17.36 2.51 20.13
N MET A 230 16.65 3.61 19.85
CA MET A 230 15.21 3.72 20.14
C MET A 230 14.39 2.68 19.37
N LYS A 231 14.70 2.47 18.08
CA LYS A 231 14.04 1.43 17.28
C LYS A 231 14.29 0.04 17.82
N ARG A 232 15.52 -0.27 18.25
CA ARG A 232 15.84 -1.54 18.91
C ARG A 232 14.96 -1.72 20.16
N ASP A 233 14.87 -0.71 21.02
CA ASP A 233 14.08 -0.79 22.26
C ASP A 233 12.60 -1.06 21.96
N VAL A 234 12.05 -0.40 20.94
CA VAL A 234 10.70 -0.69 20.42
C VAL A 234 10.59 -2.15 19.97
N VAL A 235 11.54 -2.67 19.20
CA VAL A 235 11.51 -4.07 18.75
C VAL A 235 11.56 -5.03 19.95
N LEU A 236 12.47 -4.83 20.90
CA LEU A 236 12.61 -5.70 22.07
C LEU A 236 11.33 -5.71 22.92
N GLY A 237 10.69 -4.55 23.11
CA GLY A 237 9.40 -4.43 23.79
C GLY A 237 8.24 -5.10 23.04
N LEU A 238 8.34 -5.24 21.71
CA LEU A 238 7.34 -5.88 20.87
C LEU A 238 7.50 -7.39 20.73
N ILE A 239 8.72 -7.94 20.87
CA ILE A 239 8.98 -9.38 20.73
C ILE A 239 7.96 -10.24 21.51
N PRO A 240 7.66 -9.96 22.81
CA PRO A 240 6.68 -10.77 23.56
C PRO A 240 5.29 -10.80 22.93
N LYS A 241 4.86 -9.71 22.26
CA LYS A 241 3.54 -9.62 21.61
C LYS A 241 3.44 -10.51 20.37
N TYR A 242 4.55 -10.70 19.64
CA TYR A 242 4.58 -11.45 18.38
C TYR A 242 5.16 -12.87 18.49
N TYR A 243 5.89 -13.19 19.56
CA TYR A 243 6.64 -14.44 19.71
C TYR A 243 5.80 -15.70 19.43
N GLY A 244 4.57 -15.76 19.98
CA GLY A 244 3.67 -16.90 19.77
C GLY A 244 3.28 -17.12 18.30
N SER A 245 2.93 -16.03 17.58
CA SER A 245 2.64 -16.04 16.14
C SER A 245 3.85 -16.54 15.35
N TRP A 246 5.04 -16.03 15.65
CA TRP A 246 6.28 -16.40 14.99
C TRP A 246 6.68 -17.87 15.20
N MET A 247 6.43 -18.43 16.39
CA MET A 247 6.67 -19.85 16.67
C MET A 247 5.80 -20.77 15.81
N MET A 248 4.59 -20.33 15.45
CA MET A 248 3.69 -21.06 14.55
C MET A 248 4.02 -20.89 13.08
N SER A 249 4.76 -19.85 12.68
CA SER A 249 5.12 -19.64 11.28
C SER A 249 5.90 -20.82 10.70
N ASP A 250 5.75 -21.12 9.42
CA ASP A 250 6.59 -22.05 8.68
C ASP A 250 7.73 -21.36 7.90
N THR A 251 7.75 -20.02 7.87
CA THR A 251 8.75 -19.20 7.19
C THR A 251 10.10 -19.19 7.89
N ASP A 252 11.18 -19.01 7.12
CA ASP A 252 12.54 -18.86 7.64
C ASP A 252 12.80 -17.48 8.25
N LYS A 253 12.00 -16.50 7.87
CA LYS A 253 12.06 -15.13 8.40
C LYS A 253 10.79 -14.75 9.12
N VAL A 254 10.95 -13.95 10.17
CA VAL A 254 9.86 -13.37 10.95
C VAL A 254 10.13 -11.88 11.17
N GLY A 255 9.08 -11.12 11.46
CA GLY A 255 9.22 -9.68 11.58
C GLY A 255 7.96 -8.99 12.07
N ILE A 256 8.10 -7.68 12.29
CA ILE A 256 7.03 -6.78 12.69
C ILE A 256 6.71 -5.89 11.50
N THR A 257 5.45 -5.87 11.08
CA THR A 257 4.98 -5.01 9.99
C THR A 257 3.80 -4.21 10.48
N PHE A 258 3.81 -2.91 10.20
CA PHE A 258 2.69 -2.01 10.44
C PHE A 258 2.01 -1.68 9.11
N TYR A 259 0.71 -1.52 9.13
CA TYR A 259 -0.13 -1.35 7.96
C TYR A 259 -0.93 -0.03 8.03
N PRO A 260 -1.31 0.55 6.89
CA PRO A 260 -2.21 1.70 6.82
C PRO A 260 -3.49 1.56 7.65
N VAL A 261 -4.11 0.37 7.68
CA VAL A 261 -5.29 0.10 8.55
C VAL A 261 -5.02 0.33 10.02
N ASP A 262 -3.78 0.21 10.48
CA ASP A 262 -3.44 0.40 11.89
C ASP A 262 -3.59 1.88 12.29
N LEU A 263 -3.42 2.81 11.34
CA LEU A 263 -3.68 4.24 11.56
C LEU A 263 -5.17 4.56 11.74
N CYS A 264 -6.06 3.66 11.31
CA CYS A 264 -7.50 3.83 11.41
C CYS A 264 -8.13 2.62 12.13
N PRO A 265 -7.93 2.46 13.45
CA PRO A 265 -8.53 1.37 14.22
C PRO A 265 -10.06 1.35 14.12
N GLU A 266 -10.66 0.15 14.08
CA GLU A 266 -12.12 -0.05 13.99
C GLU A 266 -12.80 0.50 15.27
N ASP A 267 -14.00 1.04 15.09
CA ASP A 267 -14.85 1.53 16.19
C ASP A 267 -14.17 2.59 17.06
N MET A 268 -13.33 3.42 16.45
CA MET A 268 -12.60 4.48 17.14
C MET A 268 -12.56 5.75 16.30
N THR A 269 -12.86 6.88 16.93
CA THR A 269 -12.55 8.21 16.37
C THR A 269 -11.07 8.49 16.59
N ILE A 270 -10.33 8.76 15.52
CA ILE A 270 -8.92 9.14 15.59
C ILE A 270 -8.78 10.66 15.60
N SER A 271 -7.70 11.16 16.17
CA SER A 271 -7.46 12.59 16.34
C SER A 271 -6.66 13.23 15.19
N THR A 272 -6.68 12.65 13.99
CA THR A 272 -5.98 13.18 12.79
C THR A 272 -6.74 12.87 11.50
N HIS A 273 -6.51 13.65 10.44
CA HIS A 273 -6.94 13.33 9.07
C HIS A 273 -5.86 12.50 8.37
N VAL A 274 -6.13 11.21 8.16
CA VAL A 274 -5.28 10.34 7.35
C VAL A 274 -5.82 10.34 5.92
N LEU A 275 -5.13 11.01 5.01
CA LEU A 275 -5.57 11.23 3.63
C LEU A 275 -4.70 10.42 2.67
N ILE A 276 -5.31 9.55 1.87
CA ILE A 276 -4.63 8.82 0.79
C ILE A 276 -5.14 9.37 -0.55
N PHE A 277 -4.26 10.03 -1.29
CA PHE A 277 -4.57 10.61 -2.61
C PHE A 277 -4.35 9.56 -3.69
N GLU A 278 -5.41 8.85 -4.06
CA GLU A 278 -5.36 7.80 -5.08
C GLU A 278 -6.47 8.05 -6.11
N GLY A 279 -6.09 8.54 -7.28
CA GLY A 279 -7.08 8.99 -8.26
C GLY A 279 -7.93 7.86 -8.86
N ALA A 280 -7.48 6.60 -8.81
CA ALA A 280 -8.29 5.40 -9.12
C ALA A 280 -8.76 4.66 -7.85
N GLY A 281 -8.86 5.39 -6.74
CA GLY A 281 -9.14 4.84 -5.41
C GLY A 281 -10.52 4.21 -5.27
N ASN A 282 -11.49 4.65 -6.05
CA ASN A 282 -12.82 4.04 -6.10
C ASN A 282 -12.83 2.61 -6.67
N ILE A 283 -11.82 2.24 -7.46
CA ILE A 283 -11.58 0.85 -7.88
C ILE A 283 -10.91 0.06 -6.75
N LEU A 284 -9.83 0.62 -6.19
CA LEU A 284 -8.96 -0.13 -5.27
C LEU A 284 -9.57 -0.31 -3.88
N PHE A 285 -10.21 0.73 -3.35
CA PHE A 285 -10.64 0.82 -1.95
C PHE A 285 -12.13 0.59 -1.74
N ARG A 286 -12.83 0.08 -2.76
CA ARG A 286 -14.26 -0.23 -2.64
C ARG A 286 -14.50 -1.19 -1.48
N GLY A 287 -15.42 -0.81 -0.59
CA GLY A 287 -15.77 -1.62 0.59
C GLY A 287 -14.70 -1.60 1.69
N SER A 288 -13.76 -0.66 1.68
CA SER A 288 -12.92 -0.42 2.87
C SER A 288 -13.82 -0.10 4.06
N THR A 289 -13.53 -0.75 5.19
CA THR A 289 -14.22 -0.49 6.47
C THR A 289 -13.51 0.55 7.31
N ARG A 290 -12.29 0.97 6.92
CA ARG A 290 -11.42 1.87 7.69
C ARG A 290 -11.25 3.23 7.04
N PHE A 291 -11.36 3.30 5.71
CA PHE A 291 -11.19 4.54 4.96
C PHE A 291 -12.47 4.89 4.22
N THR A 292 -12.97 6.10 4.43
CA THR A 292 -14.12 6.64 3.71
C THR A 292 -13.66 7.11 2.33
N LEU A 293 -14.31 6.61 1.29
CA LEU A 293 -14.03 7.03 -0.09
C LEU A 293 -14.69 8.39 -0.37
N LEU A 294 -13.87 9.36 -0.75
CA LEU A 294 -14.28 10.68 -1.23
C LEU A 294 -14.01 10.74 -2.73
N ASP A 295 -15.05 10.70 -3.56
CA ASP A 295 -14.97 10.57 -5.02
C ASP A 295 -15.54 11.81 -5.72
N THR A 296 -15.10 12.06 -6.97
CA THR A 296 -15.78 13.03 -7.85
C THR A 296 -16.89 12.35 -8.64
N GLU A 297 -17.93 13.09 -9.01
CA GLU A 297 -19.00 12.58 -9.87
C GLU A 297 -18.49 12.19 -11.27
N SER A 298 -17.52 12.94 -11.80
CA SER A 298 -16.86 12.67 -13.06
C SER A 298 -15.35 12.78 -12.91
N LYS A 299 -14.61 11.73 -13.28
CA LYS A 299 -13.15 11.70 -13.23
C LYS A 299 -12.53 12.18 -14.54
N TYR A 300 -13.15 11.83 -15.66
CA TYR A 300 -12.65 12.11 -17.00
C TYR A 300 -13.75 12.74 -17.86
N ASN A 301 -13.35 13.69 -18.71
CA ASN A 301 -14.21 14.43 -19.64
C ASN A 301 -13.75 14.29 -21.11
N THR A 302 -12.78 13.42 -21.36
CA THR A 302 -12.30 13.02 -22.69
C THR A 302 -13.05 11.78 -23.16
N VAL A 303 -13.03 11.52 -24.46
CA VAL A 303 -13.57 10.28 -25.04
C VAL A 303 -12.44 9.28 -25.25
N THR A 304 -12.64 8.03 -24.83
CA THR A 304 -11.69 6.94 -25.05
C THR A 304 -12.29 5.93 -26.03
N ASP A 305 -11.66 5.74 -27.19
CA ASP A 305 -12.12 4.82 -28.22
C ASP A 305 -11.37 3.48 -28.12
N PHE A 306 -12.07 2.44 -27.66
CA PHE A 306 -11.52 1.10 -27.48
C PHE A 306 -11.64 0.27 -28.76
N ARG A 307 -10.50 -0.11 -29.35
CA ARG A 307 -10.45 -0.87 -30.60
C ARG A 307 -9.72 -2.20 -30.43
N ARG A 308 -10.37 -3.27 -30.87
CA ARG A 308 -9.79 -4.62 -30.87
C ARG A 308 -8.82 -4.79 -32.05
N MET A 309 -7.71 -5.49 -31.82
CA MET A 309 -6.81 -5.96 -32.86
C MET A 309 -6.46 -7.43 -32.66
N ASP A 310 -6.25 -8.16 -33.76
CA ASP A 310 -5.81 -9.54 -33.71
C ASP A 310 -4.40 -9.62 -33.11
N PHE A 311 -4.19 -10.53 -32.15
CA PHE A 311 -2.87 -10.73 -31.58
C PHE A 311 -2.05 -11.71 -32.39
N GLY A 312 -2.60 -12.92 -32.60
CA GLY A 312 -1.91 -14.02 -33.28
C GLY A 312 -0.67 -14.54 -32.55
N LEU A 313 -0.50 -14.23 -31.26
CA LEU A 313 0.66 -14.60 -30.46
C LEU A 313 0.24 -15.30 -29.16
N SER A 314 1.10 -16.21 -28.70
CA SER A 314 0.98 -16.89 -27.41
C SER A 314 2.22 -16.66 -26.58
N ARG A 315 2.07 -16.26 -25.32
CA ARG A 315 3.21 -16.02 -24.42
C ARG A 315 4.01 -17.29 -24.11
N LYS A 316 3.34 -18.45 -24.09
CA LYS A 316 3.95 -19.75 -23.73
C LYS A 316 4.57 -20.48 -24.93
N CYS A 317 4.06 -20.21 -26.13
CA CYS A 317 4.52 -20.81 -27.37
C CYS A 317 4.77 -19.66 -28.35
N PHE A 318 5.85 -18.92 -28.10
CA PHE A 318 6.14 -17.71 -28.85
C PHE A 318 6.56 -18.02 -30.29
N ASP A 319 5.77 -17.53 -31.26
CA ASP A 319 6.05 -17.67 -32.69
C ASP A 319 6.76 -16.43 -33.24
N GLU A 320 7.97 -16.64 -33.75
CA GLU A 320 8.81 -15.58 -34.29
C GLU A 320 8.27 -14.99 -35.60
N ALA A 321 7.72 -15.82 -36.48
CA ALA A 321 7.14 -15.36 -37.73
C ALA A 321 5.83 -14.59 -37.46
N GLY A 322 5.02 -15.13 -36.55
CA GLY A 322 3.84 -14.45 -36.01
C GLY A 322 4.19 -13.09 -35.39
N PHE A 323 5.31 -12.99 -34.67
CA PHE A 323 5.71 -11.73 -34.04
C PHE A 323 6.06 -10.65 -35.06
N GLY A 324 6.83 -10.99 -36.09
CA GLY A 324 7.11 -10.05 -37.19
C GLY A 324 5.82 -9.59 -37.90
N THR A 325 4.86 -10.49 -38.10
CA THR A 325 3.56 -10.17 -38.69
C THR A 325 2.74 -9.25 -37.78
N PHE A 326 2.78 -9.48 -36.47
CA PHE A 326 2.11 -8.63 -35.48
C PHE A 326 2.74 -7.23 -35.44
N VAL A 327 4.07 -7.11 -35.41
CA VAL A 327 4.75 -5.80 -35.45
C VAL A 327 4.41 -5.02 -36.71
N LYS A 328 4.35 -5.69 -37.88
CA LYS A 328 3.87 -5.08 -39.14
C LYS A 328 2.46 -4.51 -39.03
N ARG A 329 1.55 -5.25 -38.39
CA ARG A 329 0.17 -4.78 -38.15
C ARG A 329 0.17 -3.55 -37.24
N ILE A 330 0.95 -3.58 -36.16
CA ILE A 330 1.09 -2.45 -35.23
C ILE A 330 1.66 -1.22 -35.95
N GLY A 331 2.70 -1.37 -36.77
CA GLY A 331 3.28 -0.27 -37.54
C GLY A 331 2.27 0.43 -38.45
N ARG A 332 1.29 -0.30 -39.00
CA ARG A 332 0.19 0.27 -39.81
C ARG A 332 -0.85 1.02 -38.99
N LEU A 333 -0.94 0.77 -37.68
CA LEU A 333 -1.89 1.43 -36.78
C LEU A 333 -1.32 2.71 -36.15
N ILE A 334 -0.02 2.97 -36.29
CA ILE A 334 0.65 4.14 -35.73
C ILE A 334 0.58 5.27 -36.77
N ASP A 335 -0.44 6.12 -36.63
CA ASP A 335 -0.63 7.34 -37.42
C ASP A 335 -0.43 8.63 -36.62
N LYS A 336 -0.30 8.49 -35.29
CA LYS A 336 -0.16 9.58 -34.31
C LYS A 336 0.77 9.15 -33.16
N PRO A 337 1.20 10.09 -32.28
CA PRO A 337 2.03 9.77 -31.13
C PRO A 337 1.43 8.61 -30.30
N SER A 338 2.16 7.50 -30.23
CA SER A 338 1.67 6.21 -29.74
C SER A 338 2.53 5.63 -28.60
N LEU A 339 1.88 5.15 -27.55
CA LEU A 339 2.52 4.36 -26.49
C LEU A 339 2.21 2.88 -26.70
N ILE A 340 3.23 2.06 -26.85
CA ILE A 340 3.11 0.62 -27.01
C ILE A 340 3.51 -0.03 -25.70
N VAL A 341 2.60 -0.81 -25.12
CA VAL A 341 2.82 -1.52 -23.87
C VAL A 341 2.78 -3.01 -24.13
N CYS A 342 3.89 -3.70 -23.95
CA CYS A 342 4.02 -5.12 -24.23
C CYS A 342 4.36 -5.94 -22.97
N TRP A 343 4.48 -7.26 -23.10
CA TRP A 343 5.06 -8.08 -22.03
C TRP A 343 6.50 -7.64 -21.73
N LYS A 344 6.94 -7.79 -20.46
CA LYS A 344 8.34 -7.57 -20.11
C LYS A 344 9.23 -8.62 -20.76
N ASP A 345 8.92 -9.88 -20.52
CA ASP A 345 9.69 -11.02 -20.99
C ASP A 345 8.78 -12.12 -21.56
N ILE A 346 9.31 -12.85 -22.54
CA ILE A 346 8.69 -14.03 -23.18
C ILE A 346 9.47 -15.29 -22.80
N ASN A 347 8.81 -16.46 -22.83
CA ASN A 347 9.44 -17.77 -22.53
C ASN A 347 10.15 -17.92 -21.16
N GLY A 348 9.97 -16.98 -20.22
CA GLY A 348 10.62 -17.04 -18.90
C GLY A 348 12.03 -16.47 -18.86
N ASP A 349 12.46 -15.76 -19.90
CA ASP A 349 13.67 -14.95 -19.87
C ASP A 349 13.56 -13.88 -18.77
N ASP A 350 14.68 -13.54 -18.12
CA ASP A 350 14.76 -12.42 -17.18
C ASP A 350 16.00 -11.59 -17.51
N ASP A 351 15.80 -10.51 -18.27
CA ASP A 351 16.85 -9.55 -18.62
C ASP A 351 17.27 -8.65 -17.43
N GLY A 352 16.71 -8.93 -16.25
CA GLY A 352 16.95 -8.22 -15.01
C GLY A 352 15.99 -7.05 -14.78
N PRO A 353 16.15 -6.34 -13.66
CA PRO A 353 15.28 -5.23 -13.29
C PRO A 353 15.42 -4.05 -14.28
N GLY A 354 14.28 -3.50 -14.71
CA GLY A 354 14.25 -2.29 -15.54
C GLY A 354 14.57 -2.52 -17.02
N LYS A 355 14.97 -3.72 -17.44
CA LYS A 355 15.32 -4.07 -18.82
C LYS A 355 14.31 -5.04 -19.42
N SER A 356 14.10 -4.93 -20.73
CA SER A 356 13.28 -5.84 -21.51
C SER A 356 13.85 -5.93 -22.93
N GLY A 357 14.49 -7.05 -23.25
CA GLY A 357 14.95 -7.37 -24.59
C GLY A 357 13.78 -7.54 -25.55
N TYR A 358 12.61 -7.98 -25.05
CA TYR A 358 11.39 -8.04 -25.83
C TYR A 358 10.92 -6.65 -26.30
N ALA A 359 10.85 -5.67 -25.40
CA ALA A 359 10.48 -4.29 -25.74
C ALA A 359 11.48 -3.65 -26.72
N GLU A 360 12.78 -3.86 -26.51
CA GLU A 360 13.82 -3.31 -27.40
C GLU A 360 13.76 -3.95 -28.80
N ARG A 361 13.49 -5.26 -28.86
CA ARG A 361 13.29 -5.97 -30.12
C ARG A 361 12.05 -5.44 -30.86
N PHE A 362 10.95 -5.22 -30.14
CA PHE A 362 9.73 -4.63 -30.70
C PHE A 362 10.03 -3.27 -31.32
N ARG A 363 10.75 -2.41 -30.59
CA ARG A 363 11.21 -1.10 -31.07
C ARG A 363 12.03 -1.21 -32.35
N ARG A 364 13.04 -2.08 -32.38
CA ARG A 364 13.90 -2.29 -33.55
C ARG A 364 13.11 -2.72 -34.79
N LEU A 365 12.14 -3.62 -34.62
CA LEU A 365 11.33 -4.11 -35.73
C LEU A 365 10.38 -3.01 -36.26
N LEU A 366 9.79 -2.17 -35.40
CA LEU A 366 8.98 -1.04 -35.86
C LEU A 366 9.78 -0.06 -36.71
N VAL A 367 11.03 0.24 -36.31
CA VAL A 367 11.93 1.09 -37.11
C VAL A 367 12.26 0.42 -38.44
N ALA A 368 12.48 -0.90 -38.45
CA ALA A 368 12.74 -1.66 -39.67
C ALA A 368 11.52 -1.68 -40.63
N GLU A 369 10.30 -1.61 -40.10
CA GLU A 369 9.06 -1.45 -40.87
C GLU A 369 8.80 0.01 -41.31
N GLY A 370 9.73 0.93 -41.05
CA GLY A 370 9.65 2.31 -41.50
C GLY A 370 8.85 3.26 -40.59
N VAL A 371 8.46 2.82 -39.39
CA VAL A 371 7.78 3.69 -38.43
C VAL A 371 8.79 4.70 -37.86
N GLY A 372 8.46 5.99 -37.97
CA GLY A 372 9.29 7.07 -37.45
C GLY A 372 9.55 6.92 -35.94
N PRO A 373 10.81 6.89 -35.47
CA PRO A 373 11.11 6.68 -34.04
C PRO A 373 10.51 7.71 -33.09
N GLY A 374 10.20 8.92 -33.58
CA GLY A 374 9.54 9.98 -32.79
C GLY A 374 8.02 9.81 -32.65
N LEU A 375 7.40 8.90 -33.40
CA LEU A 375 5.95 8.67 -33.38
C LEU A 375 5.53 7.63 -32.34
N PHE A 376 6.48 6.88 -31.76
CA PHE A 376 6.13 5.84 -30.81
C PHE A 376 7.13 5.73 -29.66
N THR A 377 6.63 5.24 -28.53
CA THR A 377 7.47 4.76 -27.43
C THR A 377 7.03 3.34 -27.07
N VAL A 378 8.00 2.45 -26.87
CA VAL A 378 7.74 1.08 -26.38
C VAL A 378 8.14 1.00 -24.91
N THR A 379 7.21 0.52 -24.08
CA THR A 379 7.43 0.11 -22.69
C THR A 379 6.77 -1.25 -22.45
N TYR A 380 6.85 -1.75 -21.22
CA TYR A 380 6.31 -3.05 -20.85
C TYR A 380 5.49 -2.98 -19.55
N TYR A 381 4.59 -3.94 -19.35
CA TYR A 381 3.81 -4.02 -18.11
C TYR A 381 4.70 -4.15 -16.88
N GLY A 382 4.48 -3.31 -15.87
CA GLY A 382 5.25 -3.26 -14.63
C GLY A 382 6.51 -2.38 -14.66
N ALA A 383 6.83 -1.74 -15.80
CA ALA A 383 7.91 -0.75 -15.86
C ALA A 383 7.65 0.44 -14.90
N THR A 384 8.71 1.02 -14.34
CA THR A 384 8.64 2.11 -13.37
C THR A 384 8.08 3.40 -13.95
N ASP A 385 8.32 3.65 -15.23
CA ASP A 385 7.75 4.77 -15.99
C ASP A 385 6.21 4.68 -16.10
N ASN A 386 5.61 3.49 -16.03
CA ASN A 386 4.14 3.34 -15.99
C ASN A 386 3.50 3.95 -14.74
N LYS A 387 4.26 4.20 -13.66
CA LYS A 387 3.74 4.68 -12.36
C LYS A 387 4.00 6.17 -12.04
N SER A 388 5.07 6.80 -12.56
CA SER A 388 5.44 8.15 -12.07
C SER A 388 5.98 9.13 -13.13
N THR A 389 5.88 8.85 -14.44
CA THR A 389 6.33 9.84 -15.46
C THR A 389 5.20 10.69 -16.06
N ASN A 390 5.56 11.92 -16.46
CA ASN A 390 4.76 12.82 -17.30
C ASN A 390 5.12 12.69 -18.79
N SER A 391 6.08 11.85 -19.16
CA SER A 391 6.62 11.74 -20.52
C SER A 391 5.60 11.35 -21.59
N TYR A 392 4.48 10.74 -21.21
CA TYR A 392 3.45 10.27 -22.16
C TYR A 392 2.26 11.21 -22.29
N ARG A 393 2.27 12.38 -21.63
CA ARG A 393 1.09 13.26 -21.58
C ARG A 393 0.66 13.76 -22.97
N ASP A 394 1.57 13.82 -23.95
CA ASP A 394 1.28 14.25 -25.32
C ASP A 394 1.03 13.09 -26.28
N VAL A 395 0.96 11.86 -25.77
CA VAL A 395 0.56 10.68 -26.54
C VAL A 395 -0.95 10.71 -26.77
N GLU A 396 -1.38 10.34 -27.98
CA GLU A 396 -2.79 10.35 -28.40
C GLU A 396 -3.38 8.93 -28.52
N GLN A 397 -2.52 7.92 -28.55
CA GLN A 397 -2.89 6.52 -28.72
C GLN A 397 -2.08 5.60 -27.82
N ILE A 398 -2.71 4.57 -27.26
CA ILE A 398 -2.04 3.49 -26.54
C ILE A 398 -2.38 2.14 -27.16
N LEU A 399 -1.39 1.25 -27.28
CA LEU A 399 -1.53 -0.10 -27.81
C LEU A 399 -1.13 -1.09 -26.72
N LEU A 400 -2.12 -1.82 -26.21
CA LEU A 400 -1.97 -2.87 -25.19
C LEU A 400 -1.72 -4.20 -25.89
N CYS A 401 -0.47 -4.62 -25.92
CA CYS A 401 0.02 -5.79 -26.64
C CYS A 401 0.13 -7.00 -25.68
N GLY A 402 -0.92 -7.82 -25.69
CA GLY A 402 -1.03 -9.05 -24.90
C GLY A 402 -1.61 -8.81 -23.52
N ASP A 403 -2.46 -9.75 -23.07
CA ASP A 403 -3.06 -9.70 -21.75
C ASP A 403 -2.00 -9.92 -20.66
N TRP A 404 -2.14 -9.17 -19.57
CA TRP A 404 -1.27 -9.27 -18.40
C TRP A 404 -2.10 -9.41 -17.14
N ASN A 405 -1.84 -10.48 -16.41
CA ASN A 405 -2.52 -10.80 -15.16
C ASN A 405 -1.55 -10.66 -13.98
N LEU A 406 -2.01 -9.98 -12.94
CA LEU A 406 -1.28 -9.79 -11.71
C LEU A 406 -1.46 -11.01 -10.78
N PRO A 407 -0.40 -11.48 -10.11
CA PRO A 407 -0.53 -12.57 -9.15
C PRO A 407 -1.39 -12.13 -7.95
N ASN A 408 -2.21 -13.04 -7.42
CA ASN A 408 -3.08 -12.76 -6.27
C ASN A 408 -2.29 -12.28 -5.02
N THR A 409 -0.99 -12.59 -4.94
CA THR A 409 -0.10 -12.14 -3.85
C THR A 409 -0.13 -10.63 -3.67
N GLU A 410 -0.19 -9.85 -4.74
CA GLU A 410 -0.19 -8.38 -4.65
C GLU A 410 -1.56 -7.86 -4.17
N SER A 411 -2.66 -8.42 -4.69
CA SER A 411 -4.00 -8.09 -4.18
C SER A 411 -4.16 -8.45 -2.69
N ALA A 412 -3.56 -9.56 -2.24
CA ALA A 412 -3.59 -9.97 -0.83
C ALA A 412 -2.84 -8.99 0.08
N LYS A 413 -1.71 -8.44 -0.38
CA LYS A 413 -0.98 -7.39 0.34
C LYS A 413 -1.84 -6.13 0.49
N ILE A 414 -2.52 -5.69 -0.58
CA ILE A 414 -3.41 -4.53 -0.54
C ILE A 414 -4.59 -4.77 0.43
N ARG A 415 -5.25 -5.93 0.35
CA ARG A 415 -6.34 -6.29 1.28
C ARG A 415 -5.88 -6.23 2.73
N ARG A 416 -4.71 -6.81 3.03
CA ARG A 416 -4.12 -6.80 4.37
C ARG A 416 -3.74 -5.39 4.82
N ALA A 417 -3.18 -4.59 3.92
CA ALA A 417 -2.71 -3.25 4.22
C ALA A 417 -3.82 -2.24 4.50
N TYR A 418 -4.95 -2.36 3.79
CA TYR A 418 -5.99 -1.34 3.74
C TYR A 418 -7.37 -1.84 4.20
N GLY A 419 -7.49 -3.12 4.56
CA GLY A 419 -8.74 -3.69 5.08
C GLY A 419 -9.85 -3.68 4.02
N THR A 420 -9.48 -3.91 2.76
CA THR A 420 -10.37 -3.87 1.60
C THR A 420 -10.77 -5.28 1.15
N SER A 421 -11.73 -5.36 0.23
CA SER A 421 -12.09 -6.59 -0.48
C SER A 421 -11.47 -6.68 -1.88
N THR A 422 -10.38 -5.92 -2.15
CA THR A 422 -9.73 -5.85 -3.47
C THR A 422 -9.32 -7.24 -3.97
N ASP A 423 -9.86 -7.70 -5.09
CA ASP A 423 -9.49 -8.97 -5.72
C ASP A 423 -8.49 -8.75 -6.90
N PRO A 424 -7.91 -9.82 -7.48
CA PRO A 424 -6.96 -9.69 -8.60
C PRO A 424 -7.50 -8.95 -9.83
N HIS A 425 -8.81 -9.01 -10.09
CA HIS A 425 -9.41 -8.26 -11.20
C HIS A 425 -9.59 -6.80 -10.85
N SER A 426 -10.04 -6.46 -9.64
CA SER A 426 -10.08 -5.08 -9.19
C SER A 426 -8.68 -4.44 -9.22
N GLN A 427 -7.66 -5.22 -8.87
CA GLN A 427 -6.26 -4.79 -8.98
C GLN A 427 -5.84 -4.56 -10.44
N LYS A 428 -6.24 -5.45 -11.36
CA LYS A 428 -5.99 -5.29 -12.79
C LYS A 428 -6.69 -4.05 -13.35
N ASP A 429 -7.96 -3.84 -13.00
CA ASP A 429 -8.74 -2.67 -13.39
C ASP A 429 -8.06 -1.38 -12.90
N TRP A 430 -7.59 -1.35 -11.65
CA TRP A 430 -6.85 -0.22 -11.08
C TRP A 430 -5.52 0.05 -11.81
N TYR A 431 -4.75 -1.02 -12.10
CA TYR A 431 -3.47 -0.90 -12.80
C TYR A 431 -3.65 -0.36 -14.23
N PHE A 432 -4.58 -0.95 -14.99
CA PHE A 432 -4.83 -0.55 -16.38
C PHE A 432 -5.49 0.82 -16.47
N SER A 433 -6.33 1.19 -15.51
CA SER A 433 -6.89 2.54 -15.44
C SER A 433 -5.78 3.58 -15.32
N GLN A 434 -4.81 3.37 -14.43
CA GLN A 434 -3.64 4.25 -14.33
C GLN A 434 -2.80 4.26 -15.60
N LEU A 435 -2.52 3.09 -16.17
CA LEU A 435 -1.72 2.96 -17.39
C LEU A 435 -2.33 3.74 -18.57
N ILE A 436 -3.63 3.53 -18.84
CA ILE A 436 -4.34 4.19 -19.94
C ILE A 436 -4.34 5.71 -19.74
N THR A 437 -4.55 6.19 -18.51
CA THR A 437 -4.56 7.65 -18.24
C THR A 437 -3.21 8.34 -18.38
N ARG A 438 -2.12 7.61 -18.66
CA ARG A 438 -0.80 8.22 -18.88
C ARG A 438 -0.73 9.05 -20.14
N ILE A 439 -1.51 8.67 -21.15
CA ILE A 439 -1.64 9.43 -22.41
C ILE A 439 -2.42 10.72 -22.15
N GLY A 440 -2.75 11.49 -23.18
CA GLY A 440 -3.35 12.81 -23.01
C GLY A 440 -4.70 12.87 -22.27
N ILE A 441 -5.36 11.75 -21.98
CA ILE A 441 -6.57 11.67 -21.13
C ILE A 441 -6.45 12.50 -19.84
N ARG A 442 -5.30 12.44 -19.15
CA ARG A 442 -5.02 13.22 -17.92
C ARG A 442 -4.94 14.74 -18.10
N LYS A 443 -4.97 15.24 -19.33
CA LYS A 443 -5.08 16.68 -19.61
C LYS A 443 -6.48 17.20 -19.26
N HIS A 444 -7.49 16.34 -19.31
CA HIS A 444 -8.91 16.66 -19.09
C HIS A 444 -9.46 17.72 -20.06
N ILE A 445 -9.13 17.59 -21.35
CA ILE A 445 -9.62 18.49 -22.41
C ILE A 445 -10.90 17.89 -22.99
N GLN A 446 -12.02 18.56 -22.74
CA GLN A 446 -13.32 18.06 -23.15
C GLN A 446 -13.42 17.91 -24.68
N GLY A 447 -13.92 16.77 -25.13
CA GLY A 447 -14.13 16.47 -26.55
C GLY A 447 -12.91 15.90 -27.28
N GLU A 448 -11.72 15.87 -26.67
CA GLU A 448 -10.59 15.14 -27.23
C GLU A 448 -10.83 13.62 -27.19
N VAL A 449 -10.41 12.94 -28.25
CA VAL A 449 -10.56 11.50 -28.43
C VAL A 449 -9.20 10.83 -28.38
N TYR A 450 -9.05 9.87 -27.47
CA TYR A 450 -7.85 9.06 -27.31
C TYR A 450 -8.15 7.61 -27.68
N THR A 451 -7.24 6.95 -28.40
CA THR A 451 -7.48 5.59 -28.89
C THR A 451 -6.75 4.56 -28.05
N VAL A 452 -7.46 3.53 -27.58
CA VAL A 452 -6.91 2.37 -26.87
C VAL A 452 -7.06 1.16 -27.76
N TRP A 453 -5.97 0.74 -28.40
CA TRP A 453 -5.91 -0.56 -29.08
C TRP A 453 -5.60 -1.65 -28.07
N TYR A 454 -6.32 -2.76 -28.15
CA TYR A 454 -6.08 -3.93 -27.31
C TYR A 454 -6.11 -5.21 -28.14
N THR A 455 -5.24 -6.14 -27.81
CA THR A 455 -5.18 -7.46 -28.42
C THR A 455 -6.40 -8.31 -28.05
N ASP A 456 -6.76 -9.25 -28.92
CA ASP A 456 -7.98 -10.04 -28.78
C ASP A 456 -7.95 -11.12 -27.68
N ASP A 457 -6.82 -11.29 -27.00
CA ASP A 457 -6.66 -12.15 -25.83
C ASP A 457 -7.15 -11.50 -24.52
N PHE A 458 -7.51 -10.22 -24.53
CA PHE A 458 -8.18 -9.56 -23.41
C PHE A 458 -9.63 -10.06 -23.24
N ASP A 459 -10.02 -10.31 -21.99
CA ASP A 459 -11.42 -10.60 -21.63
C ASP A 459 -12.34 -9.44 -22.04
N GLY A 460 -13.36 -9.71 -22.85
CA GLY A 460 -14.32 -8.70 -23.30
C GLY A 460 -15.00 -7.96 -22.14
N ARG A 461 -15.28 -8.67 -21.02
CA ARG A 461 -15.84 -8.03 -19.82
C ARG A 461 -14.86 -7.05 -19.19
N PHE A 462 -13.54 -7.30 -19.28
CA PHE A 462 -12.53 -6.36 -18.80
C PHE A 462 -12.54 -5.07 -19.63
N ILE A 463 -12.61 -5.18 -20.95
CA ILE A 463 -12.69 -4.02 -21.84
C ILE A 463 -13.97 -3.21 -21.59
N GLU A 464 -15.14 -3.86 -21.45
CA GLU A 464 -16.40 -3.20 -21.08
C GLU A 464 -16.29 -2.39 -19.77
N ARG A 465 -15.54 -2.90 -18.79
CA ARG A 465 -15.32 -2.16 -17.52
C ARG A 465 -14.41 -0.96 -17.70
N MET A 466 -13.36 -1.08 -18.51
CA MET A 466 -12.48 0.06 -18.82
C MET A 466 -13.25 1.13 -19.59
N ASP A 467 -14.01 0.73 -20.61
CA ASP A 467 -14.86 1.63 -21.40
C ASP A 467 -15.85 2.41 -20.51
N ALA A 468 -16.62 1.69 -19.68
CA ALA A 468 -17.54 2.33 -18.74
C ALA A 468 -16.82 3.24 -17.71
N TYR A 469 -15.62 2.86 -17.26
CA TYR A 469 -14.86 3.69 -16.32
C TYR A 469 -14.39 5.01 -16.95
N PHE A 470 -13.95 4.98 -18.21
CA PHE A 470 -13.43 6.16 -18.90
C PHE A 470 -14.50 7.04 -19.53
N ASN A 471 -15.52 6.44 -20.15
CA ASN A 471 -16.52 7.15 -20.94
C ASN A 471 -17.80 7.43 -20.14
N GLU A 472 -18.15 6.57 -19.19
CA GLU A 472 -19.37 6.73 -18.35
C GLU A 472 -19.05 7.15 -16.91
N ASN A 473 -17.77 7.28 -16.54
CA ASN A 473 -17.32 7.53 -15.17
C ASN A 473 -17.88 6.51 -14.16
N ARG A 474 -18.10 5.27 -14.59
CA ARG A 474 -18.84 4.25 -13.83
C ARG A 474 -17.98 3.03 -13.53
N VAL A 475 -17.85 2.68 -12.24
CA VAL A 475 -17.23 1.42 -11.80
C VAL A 475 -18.28 0.30 -11.79
N ILE A 476 -18.24 -0.55 -12.82
CA ILE A 476 -19.12 -1.73 -12.89
C ILE A 476 -18.75 -2.72 -11.76
N GLY A 477 -19.73 -3.03 -10.91
CA GLY A 477 -19.56 -3.97 -9.81
C GLY A 477 -19.37 -5.42 -10.27
N ARG A 478 -18.65 -6.20 -9.47
CA ARG A 478 -18.53 -7.66 -9.60
C ARG A 478 -19.10 -8.35 -8.38
N SER A 479 -19.57 -9.57 -8.57
CA SER A 479 -19.83 -10.48 -7.46
C SER A 479 -18.52 -10.70 -6.69
N PRO A 480 -18.54 -10.58 -5.35
CA PRO A 480 -17.34 -10.79 -4.55
C PRO A 480 -16.77 -12.18 -4.81
N VAL A 481 -15.50 -12.25 -5.19
CA VAL A 481 -14.79 -13.51 -5.36
C VAL A 481 -14.44 -14.03 -3.97
N SER A 482 -14.80 -15.28 -3.67
CA SER A 482 -14.37 -15.93 -2.44
C SER A 482 -12.84 -15.98 -2.41
N ASN A 483 -12.25 -15.32 -1.42
CA ASN A 483 -10.81 -15.27 -1.26
C ASN A 483 -10.38 -16.24 -0.14
N ASN A 484 -9.36 -17.05 -0.44
CA ASN A 484 -8.82 -18.07 0.45
C ASN A 484 -7.56 -17.63 1.21
N ASP A 485 -7.34 -16.31 1.39
CA ASP A 485 -6.18 -15.79 2.12
C ASP A 485 -6.07 -16.38 3.54
N TRP A 486 -7.19 -16.48 4.27
CA TRP A 486 -7.19 -17.04 5.61
C TRP A 486 -6.85 -18.54 5.62
N GLU A 487 -7.28 -19.29 4.60
CA GLU A 487 -6.94 -20.72 4.45
C GLU A 487 -5.46 -20.90 4.12
N LYS A 488 -4.93 -20.12 3.18
CA LYS A 488 -3.49 -20.12 2.83
C LYS A 488 -2.65 -19.79 4.05
N ARG A 489 -3.07 -18.79 4.82
CA ARG A 489 -2.40 -18.39 6.06
C ARG A 489 -2.44 -19.51 7.10
N LEU A 490 -3.59 -20.14 7.31
CA LEU A 490 -3.72 -21.29 8.21
C LEU A 490 -2.84 -22.46 7.76
N GLU A 491 -2.72 -22.68 6.45
CA GLU A 491 -1.85 -23.73 5.93
C GLU A 491 -0.37 -23.48 6.17
N GLY A 492 0.07 -22.22 6.10
CA GLY A 492 1.44 -21.82 6.47
C GLY A 492 1.74 -21.91 7.99
N MET A 493 0.78 -22.30 8.83
CA MET A 493 1.04 -22.49 10.25
C MET A 493 1.45 -23.93 10.57
N ARG A 494 2.44 -24.09 11.46
CA ARG A 494 2.90 -25.35 12.07
C ARG A 494 1.89 -25.90 13.09
N ILE A 495 0.66 -26.09 12.66
CA ILE A 495 -0.46 -26.63 13.44
C ILE A 495 -0.78 -28.04 12.95
N ARG A 496 -1.12 -28.94 13.88
CA ARG A 496 -1.53 -30.31 13.56
C ARG A 496 -2.74 -30.32 12.61
N SER A 497 -2.73 -31.18 11.61
CA SER A 497 -3.74 -31.22 10.54
C SER A 497 -5.17 -31.40 11.04
N ASN A 498 -5.38 -32.15 12.13
CA ASN A 498 -6.69 -32.31 12.75
C ASN A 498 -7.20 -30.99 13.36
N ILE A 499 -6.34 -30.21 14.01
CA ILE A 499 -6.70 -28.90 14.57
C ILE A 499 -6.95 -27.90 13.45
N LYS A 500 -6.15 -27.90 12.36
CA LYS A 500 -6.43 -27.08 11.18
C LYS A 500 -7.84 -27.33 10.61
N LYS A 501 -8.26 -28.60 10.53
CA LYS A 501 -9.62 -28.96 10.09
C LYS A 501 -10.70 -28.38 11.02
N GLU A 502 -10.50 -28.46 12.33
CA GLU A 502 -11.42 -27.88 13.32
C GLU A 502 -11.50 -26.36 13.21
N ILE A 503 -10.36 -25.69 13.02
CA ILE A 503 -10.32 -24.24 12.79
C ILE A 503 -11.09 -23.88 11.51
N ARG A 504 -10.90 -24.61 10.40
CA ARG A 504 -11.67 -24.37 9.16
C ARG A 504 -13.18 -24.47 9.37
N LEU A 505 -13.63 -25.44 10.17
CA LEU A 505 -15.05 -25.61 10.50
C LEU A 505 -15.60 -24.44 11.33
N LEU A 506 -14.81 -23.94 12.30
CA LEU A 506 -15.18 -22.76 13.09
C LEU A 506 -15.24 -21.48 12.24
N THR A 507 -14.27 -21.32 11.34
CA THR A 507 -14.05 -20.11 10.53
C THR A 507 -14.94 -20.05 9.28
N GLY A 508 -15.45 -21.17 8.79
CA GLY A 508 -15.99 -21.32 7.43
C GLY A 508 -17.01 -20.26 6.99
N TYR A 509 -17.92 -19.86 7.89
CA TYR A 509 -18.93 -18.81 7.62
C TYR A 509 -18.72 -17.53 8.44
N ASP A 510 -17.66 -17.47 9.24
CA ASP A 510 -17.37 -16.35 10.13
C ASP A 510 -16.37 -15.40 9.47
N ARG A 511 -16.88 -14.38 8.79
CA ARG A 511 -16.05 -13.41 8.05
C ARG A 511 -15.14 -12.59 8.98
N ASP A 512 -15.56 -12.36 10.21
CA ASP A 512 -14.78 -11.58 11.17
C ASP A 512 -13.62 -12.42 11.71
N MET A 513 -13.86 -13.71 12.00
CA MET A 513 -12.79 -14.66 12.33
C MET A 513 -11.82 -14.86 11.15
N GLN A 514 -12.32 -14.93 9.91
CA GLN A 514 -11.46 -14.98 8.70
C GLN A 514 -10.55 -13.75 8.63
N ARG A 515 -11.12 -12.56 8.83
CA ARG A 515 -10.37 -11.30 8.85
C ARG A 515 -9.35 -11.29 9.99
N ALA A 516 -9.74 -11.70 11.19
CA ALA A 516 -8.85 -11.75 12.35
C ALA A 516 -7.63 -12.65 12.11
N ILE A 517 -7.81 -13.80 11.47
CA ILE A 517 -6.70 -14.68 11.06
C ILE A 517 -5.76 -13.94 10.11
N VAL A 518 -6.29 -13.34 9.04
CA VAL A 518 -5.47 -12.65 8.03
C VAL A 518 -4.73 -11.45 8.62
N MET A 519 -5.39 -10.70 9.51
CA MET A 519 -4.90 -9.44 10.07
C MET A 519 -4.15 -9.59 11.39
N GLU A 520 -4.06 -10.79 11.97
CA GLU A 520 -3.48 -11.05 13.31
C GLU A 520 -4.17 -10.24 14.42
N GLN A 521 -5.47 -10.02 14.28
CA GLN A 521 -6.25 -9.24 15.22
C GLN A 521 -6.87 -10.12 16.30
N LYS A 522 -7.07 -9.53 17.47
CA LYS A 522 -7.80 -10.19 18.55
C LYS A 522 -9.26 -10.37 18.13
N TYR A 523 -9.78 -11.57 18.32
CA TYR A 523 -11.18 -11.89 18.04
C TYR A 523 -11.71 -12.84 19.10
N THR A 524 -12.95 -12.65 19.54
CA THR A 524 -13.61 -13.58 20.47
C THR A 524 -14.72 -14.30 19.73
N LYS A 525 -14.63 -15.64 19.71
CA LYS A 525 -15.66 -16.51 19.16
C LYS A 525 -16.41 -17.16 20.32
N GLU A 526 -17.69 -16.84 20.46
CA GLU A 526 -18.57 -17.50 21.42
C GLU A 526 -19.37 -18.59 20.73
N VAL A 527 -19.37 -19.79 21.30
CA VAL A 527 -20.07 -20.98 20.77
C VAL A 527 -20.65 -21.81 21.90
N THR A 528 -21.62 -22.65 21.59
CA THR A 528 -22.12 -23.68 22.51
C THR A 528 -21.54 -25.06 22.16
N PHE A 529 -21.59 -26.00 23.11
CA PHE A 529 -21.28 -27.40 22.79
C PHE A 529 -22.14 -27.97 21.65
N ALA A 530 -23.42 -27.59 21.58
CA ALA A 530 -24.33 -28.03 20.53
C ALA A 530 -23.89 -27.53 19.15
N TYR A 531 -23.44 -26.26 19.06
CA TYR A 531 -22.90 -25.71 17.82
C TYR A 531 -21.64 -26.47 17.37
N LEU A 532 -20.70 -26.72 18.29
CA LEU A 532 -19.47 -27.46 17.99
C LEU A 532 -19.76 -28.87 17.46
N GLU A 533 -20.71 -29.58 18.07
CA GLU A 533 -21.15 -30.90 17.61
C GLU A 533 -21.79 -30.84 16.22
N MET A 534 -22.64 -29.83 15.97
CA MET A 534 -23.31 -29.61 14.67
C MET A 534 -22.32 -29.40 13.53
N ILE A 535 -21.25 -28.62 13.76
CA ILE A 535 -20.21 -28.39 12.75
C ILE A 535 -19.17 -29.51 12.67
N GLY A 536 -19.32 -30.60 13.43
CA GLY A 536 -18.47 -31.79 13.37
C GLY A 536 -17.28 -31.79 14.33
N ILE A 537 -17.17 -30.84 15.27
CA ILE A 537 -16.13 -30.79 16.31
C ILE A 537 -16.66 -31.46 17.60
N LYS A 538 -16.76 -32.79 17.56
CA LYS A 538 -17.28 -33.60 18.68
C LYS A 538 -16.17 -34.08 19.61
N ARG A 539 -16.49 -34.17 20.90
CA ARG A 539 -15.67 -34.82 21.93
C ARG A 539 -16.53 -35.80 22.73
N GLY A 540 -15.89 -36.71 23.48
CA GLY A 540 -16.60 -37.71 24.27
C GLY A 540 -17.41 -37.16 25.44
N LYS A 541 -17.11 -35.93 25.89
CA LYS A 541 -17.85 -35.20 26.93
C LYS A 541 -17.91 -33.70 26.62
N ARG A 542 -18.99 -33.05 27.05
CA ARG A 542 -19.18 -31.59 27.00
C ARG A 542 -18.43 -30.90 28.14
N GLU A 543 -17.11 -30.93 28.05
CA GLU A 543 -16.21 -30.36 29.05
C GLU A 543 -15.18 -29.47 28.34
N ARG A 544 -15.03 -28.20 28.78
CA ARG A 544 -14.09 -27.25 28.16
C ARG A 544 -12.66 -27.77 28.10
N GLY A 545 -12.23 -28.53 29.11
CA GLY A 545 -10.90 -29.15 29.15
C GLY A 545 -10.62 -30.11 27.98
N ARG A 546 -11.65 -30.73 27.38
CA ARG A 546 -11.50 -31.61 26.19
C ARG A 546 -11.21 -30.85 24.90
N TYR A 547 -11.44 -29.55 24.90
CA TYR A 547 -11.17 -28.65 23.78
C TYR A 547 -9.90 -27.84 24.00
N LYS A 548 -9.16 -28.08 25.10
CA LYS A 548 -7.98 -27.31 25.49
C LYS A 548 -6.96 -27.14 24.36
N ALA A 549 -6.64 -28.22 23.65
CA ALA A 549 -5.69 -28.16 22.53
C ALA A 549 -6.14 -27.21 21.39
N LEU A 550 -7.44 -27.15 21.08
CA LEU A 550 -7.99 -26.22 20.08
C LEU A 550 -8.00 -24.79 20.62
N ILE A 551 -8.42 -24.61 21.88
CA ILE A 551 -8.45 -23.31 22.57
C ILE A 551 -7.05 -22.70 22.63
N ASP A 552 -6.04 -23.49 23.00
CA ASP A 552 -4.66 -23.01 23.16
C ASP A 552 -4.04 -22.60 21.82
N VAL A 553 -4.32 -23.34 20.74
CA VAL A 553 -3.88 -22.97 19.38
C VAL A 553 -4.57 -21.69 18.92
N LEU A 554 -5.90 -21.59 19.06
CA LEU A 554 -6.66 -20.39 18.72
C LEU A 554 -6.16 -19.18 19.50
N LYS A 555 -5.88 -19.34 20.80
CA LYS A 555 -5.34 -18.28 21.65
C LYS A 555 -3.99 -17.77 21.16
N THR A 556 -3.12 -18.66 20.70
CA THR A 556 -1.83 -18.28 20.08
C THR A 556 -2.03 -17.49 18.77
N MET A 557 -3.13 -17.74 18.06
CA MET A 557 -3.53 -16.97 16.88
C MET A 557 -4.25 -15.65 17.22
N GLY A 558 -4.37 -15.28 18.51
CA GLY A 558 -5.12 -14.11 18.95
C GLY A 558 -6.64 -14.32 19.05
N ILE A 559 -7.12 -15.55 18.86
CA ILE A 559 -8.54 -15.88 18.87
C ILE A 559 -8.93 -16.51 20.20
N ASN A 560 -9.81 -15.84 20.94
CA ASN A 560 -10.38 -16.35 22.18
C ASN A 560 -11.65 -17.16 21.89
N LEU A 561 -11.58 -18.49 22.03
CA LEU A 561 -12.75 -19.36 21.92
C LEU A 561 -13.42 -19.53 23.29
N VAL A 562 -14.63 -19.01 23.42
CA VAL A 562 -15.49 -19.16 24.60
C VAL A 562 -16.54 -20.23 24.27
N ILE A 563 -16.57 -21.30 25.07
CA ILE A 563 -17.55 -22.39 24.94
C ILE A 563 -18.51 -22.29 26.11
N ALA A 564 -19.77 -22.00 25.81
CA ALA A 564 -20.89 -21.91 26.74
C ALA A 564 -21.68 -23.23 26.83
#